data_AF-A0A7C5D6G9-F1
#
_entry.id   AF-A0A7C5D6G9-F1
#
_cell.length_a   1.000
_cell.length_b   1.000
_cell.length_c   1.000
_cell.angle_alpha   90.00
_cell.angle_beta   90.00
_cell.angle_gamma   90.00
#
_symmetry.space_group_name_H-M   'P 1'
#
loop_
_entity.id
_entity.type
_entity.pdbx_description
1 polymer ?
#
loop_
_entity_poly.entity_id
_entity_poly.type
_entity_poly.pdbx_seq_one_letter_code
_entity_poly.pdbx_strand_id
1 'polypeptide(L)' 'MLKKLLALSLLMVGFVVQAQTYKLAITDLEGMEELEREFGQFKKVLEAKTGDTIKFFPVPSRTAGVEAMKSKKVDFV' A
#
# COMPACT_ATOMS: atom_id res chain seq x y z
N MET A 1 -31.05 34.24 7.02
CA MET A 1 -30.08 33.76 6.01
C MET A 1 -28.79 33.25 6.64
N LEU A 2 -28.31 33.83 7.74
CA LEU A 2 -27.08 33.40 8.45
C LEU A 2 -27.09 31.93 8.94
N LYS A 3 -28.23 31.42 9.42
CA LYS A 3 -28.40 30.01 9.82
C LYS A 3 -28.31 29.02 8.63
N LYS A 4 -28.69 29.47 7.42
CA LYS A 4 -28.56 28.65 6.19
C LYS A 4 -27.11 28.61 5.69
N LEU A 5 -26.34 29.69 5.90
CA LEU A 5 -24.90 29.73 5.63
C LEU A 5 -24.11 28.80 6.58
N LEU A 6 -24.49 28.78 7.86
CA LEU A 6 -23.85 27.92 8.87
C LEU A 6 -24.13 26.42 8.64
N ALA A 7 -25.32 26.08 8.13
CA ALA A 7 -25.67 24.72 7.74
C ALA A 7 -24.92 24.25 6.48
N LEU A 8 -24.57 25.18 5.57
CA LEU A 8 -23.83 24.87 4.35
C LEU A 8 -22.33 24.59 4.63
N SER A 9 -21.74 25.22 5.65
CA SER A 9 -20.36 24.94 6.07
C SER A 9 -20.16 23.57 6.71
N LEU A 10 -21.21 22.94 7.24
CA LEU A 10 -21.11 21.63 7.92
C LEU A 10 -21.15 20.44 6.95
N LEU A 11 -21.53 20.66 5.68
CA LEU A 11 -21.55 19.63 4.63
C LEU A 11 -20.20 19.39 3.95
N MET A 12 -19.17 20.18 4.29
CA MET A 12 -17.81 20.05 3.77
C MET A 12 -16.91 19.17 4.64
N VAL A 13 -17.46 18.11 5.26
CA VAL A 13 -16.62 17.03 5.79
C VAL A 13 -16.17 16.22 4.59
N GLY A 14 -15.08 16.67 3.95
CA GLY A 14 -14.45 15.95 2.86
C GLY A 14 -14.14 14.52 3.29
N PHE A 15 -14.35 13.57 2.39
CA PHE A 15 -13.90 12.20 2.58
C PHE A 15 -12.38 12.24 2.80
N VAL A 16 -11.95 12.01 4.03
CA VAL A 16 -10.53 11.78 4.32
C VAL A 16 -10.19 10.44 3.67
N VAL A 17 -9.58 10.47 2.49
CA VAL A 17 -8.95 9.30 1.89
C VAL A 17 -7.74 8.99 2.77
N GLN A 18 -7.89 8.01 3.65
CA GLN A 18 -6.82 7.57 4.51
C GLN A 18 -5.90 6.66 3.70
N ALA A 19 -4.66 7.11 3.47
CA ALA A 19 -3.61 6.27 2.90
C ALA A 19 -3.46 4.99 3.73
N GLN A 20 -3.63 3.84 3.09
CA GLN A 20 -3.44 2.54 3.71
C GLN A 20 -1.97 2.10 3.60
N THR A 21 -1.58 1.10 4.37
CA THR A 21 -0.28 0.45 4.20
C THR A 21 -0.50 -0.99 3.78
N TYR A 22 0.03 -1.37 2.62
CA TYR A 22 -0.02 -2.74 2.12
C TYR A 22 1.37 -3.37 2.13
N LYS A 23 1.43 -4.61 2.63
CA LYS A 23 2.61 -5.47 2.64
C LYS A 23 2.51 -6.47 1.51
N LEU A 24 3.43 -6.45 0.55
CA LEU A 24 3.40 -7.35 -0.60
C LEU A 24 4.65 -8.22 -0.58
N ALA A 25 4.49 -9.52 -0.76
CA ALA A 25 5.61 -10.42 -1.00
C ALA A 25 5.99 -10.38 -2.49
N ILE A 26 7.29 -10.24 -2.78
CA ILE A 26 7.82 -10.38 -4.14
C ILE A 26 8.59 -11.69 -4.19
N THR A 27 8.09 -12.64 -4.98
CA THR A 27 8.63 -14.00 -5.04
C THR A 27 9.89 -14.10 -5.89
N ASP A 28 10.67 -15.15 -5.63
CA ASP A 28 11.90 -15.49 -6.35
C ASP A 28 13.00 -14.42 -6.17
N LEU A 29 13.01 -13.74 -5.01
CA LEU A 29 14.02 -12.78 -4.59
C LEU A 29 14.62 -13.16 -3.24
N GLU A 30 15.94 -13.06 -3.12
CA GLU A 30 16.66 -13.47 -1.91
C GLU A 30 17.04 -12.30 -0.99
N GLY A 31 16.97 -11.05 -1.48
CA GLY A 31 17.48 -9.90 -0.74
C GLY A 31 16.86 -8.56 -1.08
N MET A 32 17.06 -7.60 -0.17
CA MET A 32 16.53 -6.24 -0.28
C MET A 32 17.22 -5.41 -1.37
N GLU A 33 18.49 -5.69 -1.66
CA GLU A 33 19.25 -4.97 -2.70
C GLU A 33 18.69 -5.25 -4.09
N GLU A 34 18.50 -6.52 -4.42
CA GLU A 34 17.87 -6.94 -5.67
C GLU A 34 16.43 -6.46 -5.76
N LEU A 35 15.67 -6.56 -4.65
CA LEU A 35 14.32 -6.03 -4.59
C LEU A 35 14.25 -4.53 -4.93
N GLU A 36 15.13 -3.70 -4.35
CA GLU A 36 15.13 -2.26 -4.65
C GLU A 36 15.57 -1.99 -6.08
N ARG A 37 16.58 -2.73 -6.59
CA ARG A 37 17.07 -2.58 -7.96
C ARG A 37 15.99 -2.89 -9.00
N GLU A 38 15.26 -3.99 -8.83
CA GLU A 38 14.28 -4.45 -9.81
C GLU A 38 12.89 -3.80 -9.63
N PHE A 39 12.47 -3.54 -8.38
CA PHE A 39 11.10 -3.10 -8.06
C PHE A 39 11.00 -1.70 -7.44
N GLY A 40 12.10 -1.03 -7.14
CA GLY A 40 12.08 0.28 -6.48
C GLY A 40 11.35 1.36 -7.28
N GLN A 41 11.52 1.39 -8.61
CA GLN A 41 10.78 2.31 -9.48
C GLN A 41 9.28 1.97 -9.52
N PHE A 42 8.94 0.68 -9.61
CA PHE A 42 7.56 0.22 -9.59
C PHE A 42 6.86 0.62 -8.28
N LYS A 43 7.52 0.42 -7.14
CA LYS A 43 7.03 0.85 -5.81
C LYS A 43 6.67 2.33 -5.82
N LYS A 44 7.57 3.19 -6.28
CA LYS A 44 7.37 4.65 -6.33
C LYS A 44 6.17 5.03 -7.19
N VAL A 45 6.02 4.41 -8.36
CA VAL A 45 4.88 4.67 -9.26
C VAL A 45 3.58 4.18 -8.63
N LEU A 46 3.57 3.00 -8.01
CA LEU A 46 2.39 2.44 -7.38
C LEU A 46 1.91 3.31 -6.21
N GLU A 47 2.83 3.72 -5.32
CA GLU A 47 2.53 4.64 -4.22
C GLU A 47 2.00 5.99 -4.74
N ALA A 48 2.62 6.56 -5.77
CA ALA A 48 2.17 7.83 -6.36
C ALA A 48 0.78 7.75 -7.02
N LYS A 49 0.42 6.59 -7.57
CA LYS A 49 -0.88 6.40 -8.26
C LYS A 49 -2.01 6.01 -7.31
N THR A 50 -1.71 5.31 -6.24
CA THR A 50 -2.71 4.85 -5.25
C THR A 50 -2.91 5.86 -4.13
N GLY A 51 -1.86 6.61 -3.77
CA GLY A 51 -1.84 7.40 -2.54
C GLY A 51 -1.60 6.55 -1.28
N ASP A 52 -1.37 5.24 -1.44
CA ASP A 52 -1.12 4.32 -0.34
C ASP A 52 0.39 4.13 -0.11
N THR A 53 0.75 3.68 1.09
CA THR A 53 2.10 3.22 1.42
C THR A 53 2.25 1.75 1.05
N ILE A 54 3.30 1.40 0.33
CA ILE A 54 3.57 0.03 -0.10
C ILE A 54 4.86 -0.45 0.58
N LYS A 55 4.87 -1.68 1.09
CA LYS A 55 6.06 -2.34 1.66
C LYS A 55 6.28 -3.68 0.98
N PHE A 56 7.37 -3.78 0.23
CA PHE A 56 7.77 -5.03 -0.42
C PHE A 56 8.64 -5.88 0.52
N PHE A 57 8.40 -7.19 0.50
CA PHE A 57 9.16 -8.20 1.22
C PHE A 57 9.64 -9.25 0.22
N PRO A 58 10.96 -9.44 0.04
CA PRO A 58 11.46 -10.48 -0.84
C PRO A 58 11.21 -11.84 -0.20
N VAL A 59 10.73 -12.81 -0.98
CA VAL A 59 10.59 -14.21 -0.56
C VAL A 59 11.20 -15.14 -1.60
N PRO A 60 11.89 -16.20 -1.19
CA PRO A 60 12.72 -17.01 -2.10
C PRO A 60 11.91 -17.91 -3.04
N SER A 61 10.60 -18.06 -2.82
CA SER A 61 9.75 -18.88 -3.67
C SER A 61 8.27 -18.53 -3.55
N ARG A 62 7.48 -18.96 -4.54
CA ARG A 62 6.00 -18.89 -4.50
C ARG A 62 5.41 -19.57 -3.26
N THR A 63 5.94 -20.73 -2.87
CA THR A 63 5.51 -21.44 -1.65
C THR A 63 5.76 -20.59 -0.41
N ALA A 64 6.92 -19.93 -0.31
CA ALA A 64 7.21 -19.00 0.78
C ALA A 64 6.25 -17.80 0.78
N GLY A 65 5.87 -17.28 -0.40
CA GLY A 65 4.84 -16.24 -0.54
C GLY A 65 3.48 -16.68 -0.01
N VAL A 66 3.02 -17.88 -0.38
CA VAL A 66 1.75 -18.45 0.12
C VAL A 66 1.78 -18.60 1.65
N GLU A 67 2.86 -19.13 2.22
CA GLU A 67 2.98 -19.26 3.67
C GLU A 67 3.07 -17.88 4.38
N ALA A 68 3.68 -16.88 3.74
CA ALA A 68 3.70 -15.50 4.25
C ALA A 68 2.29 -14.89 4.28
N MET A 69 1.48 -15.13 3.25
CA MET A 69 0.09 -14.66 3.19
C MET A 69 -0.79 -15.40 4.21
N LYS A 70 -0.67 -16.74 4.29
CA LYS A 70 -1.39 -17.58 5.26
C LYS A 70 -1.10 -17.19 6.70
N SER A 71 0.15 -16.83 7.00
CA SER A 71 0.57 -16.33 8.31
C SER A 71 0.25 -14.84 8.54
N LYS A 72 -0.43 -14.17 7.58
CA LYS A 72 -0.79 -12.75 7.62
C LYS A 72 0.41 -11.80 7.81
N LYS A 73 1.60 -12.25 7.39
CA LYS A 73 2.81 -11.40 7.37
C LYS A 73 2.75 -10.39 6.22
N VAL A 74 2.12 -10.78 5.11
CA VAL A 74 1.84 -9.94 3.94
C VAL A 74 0.35 -9.97 3.61
N ASP A 75 -0.10 -8.95 2.91
CA ASP A 75 -1.49 -8.76 2.47
C ASP A 75 -1.70 -9.31 1.05
N PHE A 76 -0.67 -9.21 0.19
CA PHE A 76 -0.68 -9.74 -1.17
C PHE A 76 0.64 -10.44 -1.53
N VAL A 77 0.59 -11.22 -2.61
CA VAL A 77 1.74 -11.84 -3.31
C VAL A 77 1.60 -11.46 -4.78
#